data_AF-Q5C6K2-F1
#
_entry.id   AF-Q5C6K2-F1
#
_cell.length_a   1.000
_cell.length_b   1.000
_cell.length_c   1.000
_cell.angle_alpha   90.00
_cell.angle_beta   90.00
_cell.angle_gamma   90.00
#
_symmetry.space_group_name_H-M   'P 1'
#
loop_
_entity.id
_entity.type
_entity.pdbx_description
1 polymer ?
#
loop_
_entity_poly.entity_id
_entity_poly.type
_entity_poly.pdbx_seq_one_letter_code
_entity_poly.pdbx_strand_id
1 'polypeptide(L)'
;MMLREVQDALRRKSPNIHEEKNKRFWKCPQPNCHGFACPTDFRCTMCSKIIDFSDTSHKSSTKTDTITSSSNGTPSVKRSKIINNTHLVPLNIFSIGRSGIFDGRAEDCCITSSSISCKVKVEGVWTSVIIQSNNMEVLVFCETLQVVFVKPSSSFKSQLSESLKIKEFILPSIKWLILVFRESSTSDLYLTVNDLEGLASKVRENGSCDMHCSAEKAREILSSCGLRLPRAES
;
A
#
# COMPACT_ATOMS: atom_id res chain seq x y z
N MET A 1 -50.05 -31.94 -5.78
CA MET A 1 -49.54 -30.55 -5.64
C MET A 1 -48.03 -30.61 -5.42
N MET A 2 -47.21 -30.96 -6.43
CA MET A 2 -45.73 -30.91 -6.38
C MET A 2 -45.08 -30.95 -7.79
N LEU A 3 -45.74 -30.45 -8.83
CA LEU A 3 -45.17 -30.45 -10.20
C LEU A 3 -45.32 -29.12 -10.95
N ARG A 4 -45.72 -28.04 -10.26
CA ARG A 4 -45.82 -26.70 -10.86
C ARG A 4 -44.70 -25.73 -10.45
N GLU A 5 -43.89 -26.06 -9.45
CA GLU A 5 -42.84 -25.17 -8.95
C GLU A 5 -41.46 -25.37 -9.63
N VAL A 6 -41.31 -26.42 -10.45
CA VAL A 6 -40.03 -26.70 -11.14
C VAL A 6 -39.97 -26.08 -12.55
N GLN A 7 -41.12 -25.69 -13.13
CA GLN A 7 -41.15 -25.11 -14.48
C GLN A 7 -40.99 -23.57 -14.52
N ASP A 8 -41.18 -22.86 -13.41
CA ASP A 8 -40.96 -21.41 -13.34
C ASP A 8 -39.49 -21.01 -13.10
N ALA A 9 -38.64 -21.95 -12.66
CA ALA A 9 -37.21 -21.71 -12.52
C ALA A 9 -36.44 -21.75 -13.86
N LEU A 10 -37.02 -22.34 -14.92
CA LEU A 10 -36.39 -22.48 -16.23
C LEU A 10 -36.87 -21.46 -17.28
N ARG A 11 -37.86 -20.61 -16.96
CA ARG A 11 -38.38 -19.57 -17.86
C ARG A 11 -37.94 -18.14 -17.55
N ARG A 12 -37.18 -17.92 -16.47
CA ARG A 12 -36.48 -16.65 -16.29
C ARG A 12 -35.22 -16.67 -17.13
N LYS A 13 -35.34 -16.10 -18.34
CA LYS A 13 -34.23 -15.66 -19.19
C LYS A 13 -33.06 -15.22 -18.32
N SER A 14 -31.96 -15.94 -18.47
CA SER A 14 -30.63 -15.56 -18.03
C SER A 14 -30.43 -14.05 -18.12
N PRO A 15 -30.19 -13.33 -17.00
CA PRO A 15 -29.56 -12.03 -17.09
C PRO A 15 -28.19 -12.29 -17.70
N ASN A 16 -27.95 -11.62 -18.82
CA ASN A 16 -26.71 -11.66 -19.56
C ASN A 16 -25.48 -11.70 -18.64
N ILE A 17 -24.55 -12.57 -19.03
CA ILE A 17 -23.14 -12.51 -18.73
C ILE A 17 -22.63 -11.11 -19.14
N HIS A 18 -22.85 -10.06 -18.34
CA HIS A 18 -22.32 -8.72 -18.61
C HIS A 18 -22.42 -7.69 -17.46
N GLU A 19 -22.58 -8.09 -16.19
CA GLU A 19 -22.68 -7.12 -15.06
C GLU A 19 -21.52 -7.13 -14.06
N GLU A 20 -20.37 -7.72 -14.41
CA GLU A 20 -19.16 -7.70 -13.57
C GLU A 20 -18.12 -6.64 -14.02
N LYS A 21 -18.52 -5.66 -14.85
CA LYS A 21 -17.61 -4.69 -15.50
C LYS A 21 -17.55 -3.27 -14.89
N ASN A 22 -18.28 -2.95 -13.82
CA ASN A 22 -18.44 -1.55 -13.39
C ASN A 22 -17.90 -1.20 -11.98
N LYS A 23 -16.90 -1.90 -11.45
CA LYS A 23 -15.95 -1.24 -10.52
C LYS A 23 -14.95 -0.49 -11.39
N ARG A 24 -15.32 0.70 -11.87
CA ARG A 24 -14.46 1.54 -12.74
C ARG A 24 -13.26 2.04 -11.94
N PHE A 25 -12.21 1.23 -11.87
CA PHE A 25 -10.88 1.71 -11.56
C PHE A 25 -10.38 2.48 -12.78
N TRP A 26 -10.03 3.74 -12.59
CA TRP A 26 -9.60 4.61 -13.68
C TRP A 26 -8.09 4.58 -13.77
N LYS A 27 -7.54 4.12 -14.90
CA LYS A 27 -6.10 4.18 -15.12
C LYS A 27 -5.65 5.64 -15.12
N CYS A 28 -4.54 5.93 -14.46
CA CYS A 28 -3.97 7.27 -14.44
C CYS A 28 -3.59 7.70 -15.88
N PRO A 29 -4.05 8.87 -16.35
CA PRO A 29 -3.78 9.35 -17.70
C PRO A 29 -2.36 9.90 -17.87
N GLN A 30 -1.59 10.01 -16.79
CA GLN A 30 -0.24 10.57 -16.83
C GLN A 30 0.71 9.62 -17.56
N PRO A 31 1.56 10.13 -18.48
CA PRO A 31 2.55 9.31 -19.16
C PRO A 31 3.46 8.65 -18.11
N ASN A 32 3.77 7.36 -18.32
CA ASN A 32 4.56 6.51 -17.42
C ASN A 32 3.95 6.25 -16.02
N CYS A 33 2.71 6.70 -15.76
CA CYS A 33 2.00 6.36 -14.52
C CYS A 33 1.12 5.12 -14.71
N HIS A 34 1.31 4.12 -13.85
CA HIS A 34 0.52 2.88 -13.85
C HIS A 34 -0.46 2.82 -12.67
N GLY A 35 -0.62 3.93 -11.95
CA GLY A 35 -1.60 4.02 -10.87
C GLY A 35 -3.03 4.03 -11.40
N PHE A 36 -3.96 3.88 -10.48
CA PHE A 36 -5.38 3.92 -10.76
C PHE A 36 -6.05 4.84 -9.75
N ALA A 37 -7.18 5.43 -10.11
CA ALA A 37 -8.04 6.12 -9.15
C ALA A 37 -9.26 5.24 -8.85
N CYS A 38 -9.62 5.19 -7.58
CA CYS A 38 -10.92 4.71 -7.15
C CYS A 38 -11.98 5.81 -7.41
N PRO A 39 -13.23 5.43 -7.73
CA PRO A 39 -14.32 6.37 -7.99
C PRO A 39 -14.58 7.38 -6.86
N THR A 40 -14.14 7.10 -5.64
CA THR A 40 -14.40 7.92 -4.45
C THR A 40 -13.41 9.07 -4.26
N ASP A 41 -12.22 8.98 -4.84
CA ASP A 41 -11.10 9.87 -4.47
C ASP A 41 -10.53 10.62 -5.68
N PHE A 42 -10.81 10.17 -6.90
CA PHE A 42 -10.31 10.68 -8.19
C PHE A 42 -8.79 10.92 -8.26
N ARG A 43 -8.03 10.64 -7.21
CA ARG A 43 -6.58 10.76 -7.16
C ARG A 43 -5.95 9.43 -7.53
N CYS A 44 -4.94 9.51 -8.38
CA CYS A 44 -4.10 8.37 -8.69
C CYS A 44 -3.44 7.83 -7.41
N THR A 45 -3.56 6.52 -7.16
CA THR A 45 -2.92 5.82 -6.04
C THR A 45 -1.39 5.93 -6.01
N MET A 46 -0.77 6.31 -7.13
CA MET A 46 0.68 6.33 -7.29
C MET A 46 1.28 7.73 -7.35
N CYS A 47 0.68 8.65 -8.12
CA CYS A 47 1.21 10.01 -8.27
C CYS A 47 0.38 11.07 -7.54
N SER A 48 -0.70 10.67 -6.85
CA SER A 48 -1.60 11.56 -6.10
C SER A 48 -2.25 12.70 -6.91
N LYS A 49 -2.00 12.76 -8.22
CA LYS A 49 -2.63 13.69 -9.15
C LYS A 49 -4.11 13.34 -9.32
N ILE A 50 -4.94 14.37 -9.33
CA ILE A 50 -6.37 14.25 -9.61
C ILE A 50 -6.53 13.86 -11.09
N ILE A 51 -7.33 12.82 -11.34
CA ILE A 51 -7.78 12.42 -12.66
C ILE A 51 -9.01 13.26 -12.95
N ASP A 52 -8.79 14.38 -13.64
CA ASP A 52 -9.85 15.26 -14.09
C ASP A 52 -10.49 14.68 -15.36
N PHE A 53 -11.82 14.57 -15.36
CA PHE A 53 -12.60 14.06 -16.50
C PHE A 53 -13.27 15.18 -17.30
N SER A 54 -12.84 16.43 -17.10
CA SER A 54 -13.26 17.54 -17.93
C SER A 54 -12.55 17.52 -19.29
N ASP A 55 -13.27 16.95 -20.26
CA ASP A 55 -13.27 17.23 -21.69
C ASP A 55 -11.96 17.15 -22.50
N THR A 56 -11.97 16.16 -23.39
CA THR A 56 -11.70 16.36 -24.81
C THR A 56 -12.35 17.65 -25.34
N SER A 57 -11.68 18.80 -25.23
CA SER A 57 -11.85 19.90 -26.18
C SER A 57 -10.65 20.84 -26.13
N HIS A 58 -10.14 21.13 -27.32
CA HIS A 58 -9.15 22.19 -27.55
C HIS A 58 -9.60 23.50 -26.91
N LYS A 59 -8.71 24.14 -26.13
CA LYS A 59 -8.25 25.53 -26.37
C LYS A 59 -7.18 25.96 -25.36
N SER A 60 -6.14 26.56 -25.93
CA SER A 60 -5.12 27.39 -25.30
C SER A 60 -5.70 28.52 -24.44
N SER A 61 -5.09 28.81 -23.28
CA SER A 61 -4.67 30.17 -22.94
C SER A 61 -3.69 30.20 -21.75
N THR A 62 -2.55 30.82 -22.02
CA THR A 62 -1.65 31.50 -21.08
C THR A 62 -2.38 32.36 -20.04
N LYS A 63 -1.90 32.35 -18.79
CA LYS A 63 -1.66 33.57 -17.99
C LYS A 63 -0.72 33.28 -16.81
N THR A 64 0.37 34.04 -16.82
CA THR A 64 1.31 34.35 -15.73
C THR A 64 0.60 34.89 -14.49
N ASP A 65 1.18 34.67 -13.30
CA ASP A 65 1.64 35.79 -12.45
C ASP A 65 2.68 35.33 -11.41
N THR A 66 3.55 36.27 -11.10
CA THR A 66 4.85 36.18 -10.42
C THR A 66 4.76 36.88 -9.06
N ILE A 67 5.81 36.71 -8.22
CA ILE A 67 6.31 37.58 -7.13
C ILE A 67 5.91 37.14 -5.71
N THR A 68 6.71 37.21 -4.62
CA THR A 68 8.14 37.10 -4.24
C THR A 68 8.16 37.21 -2.70
N SER A 69 9.15 36.60 -2.03
CA SER A 69 9.80 37.00 -0.75
C SER A 69 9.01 37.09 0.56
N SER A 70 9.47 36.37 1.59
CA SER A 70 10.36 36.94 2.64
C SER A 70 10.32 36.12 3.94
N SER A 71 11.50 35.99 4.54
CA SER A 71 11.87 35.35 5.79
C SER A 71 11.04 35.72 7.02
N ASN A 72 10.97 34.80 8.00
CA ASN A 72 11.48 35.08 9.35
C ASN A 72 11.64 33.77 10.15
N GLY A 73 12.84 33.57 10.68
CA GLY A 73 13.19 32.41 11.50
C GLY A 73 12.52 32.41 12.85
N THR A 74 12.24 31.21 13.36
CA THR A 74 12.11 30.86 14.79
C THR A 74 12.18 29.33 14.90
N PRO A 75 12.59 28.78 16.06
CA PRO A 75 13.59 27.73 16.14
C PRO A 75 13.05 26.33 15.84
N SER A 76 14.00 25.47 15.44
CA SER A 76 13.88 24.01 15.39
C SER A 76 13.05 23.48 16.57
N VAL A 77 11.80 23.10 16.27
CA VAL A 77 11.00 22.30 17.18
C VAL A 77 11.66 20.93 17.19
N LYS A 78 12.48 20.74 18.23
CA LYS A 78 13.13 19.49 18.60
C LYS A 78 12.20 18.31 18.31
N ARG A 79 12.76 17.33 17.57
CA ARG A 79 12.30 15.93 17.45
C ARG A 79 11.31 15.60 18.57
N SER A 80 10.07 15.30 18.20
CA SER A 80 9.09 14.79 19.16
C SER A 80 9.75 13.63 19.90
N LYS A 81 9.91 13.84 21.21
CA LYS A 81 10.50 12.95 22.21
C LYS A 81 10.26 11.48 21.84
N ILE A 82 11.35 10.74 21.59
CA ILE A 82 11.34 9.27 21.57
C ILE A 82 10.78 8.85 22.94
N ILE A 83 9.56 8.36 22.95
CA ILE A 83 8.96 7.70 24.10
C ILE A 83 8.69 6.28 23.60
N ASN A 84 9.50 5.32 24.06
CA ASN A 84 9.31 3.87 23.89
C ASN A 84 9.57 3.28 22.48
N ASN A 85 10.71 3.57 21.82
CA ASN A 85 11.16 2.87 20.59
C ASN A 85 10.04 2.63 19.55
N THR A 86 9.17 3.62 19.39
CA THR A 86 7.99 3.55 18.53
C THR A 86 8.15 4.60 17.44
N HIS A 87 8.07 4.17 16.18
CA HIS A 87 8.22 5.01 15.00
C HIS A 87 6.88 5.04 14.27
N LEU A 88 6.32 6.24 14.10
CA LEU A 88 5.10 6.46 13.34
C LEU A 88 5.49 6.93 11.94
N VAL A 89 5.12 6.14 10.93
CA VAL A 89 5.51 6.39 9.54
C VAL A 89 4.28 6.32 8.63
N PRO A 90 4.05 7.34 7.79
CA PRO A 90 2.89 7.36 6.90
C PRO A 90 2.97 6.23 5.87
N LEU A 91 2.01 5.31 5.89
CA LEU A 91 1.90 4.23 4.90
C LEU A 91 1.13 4.73 3.66
N ASN A 92 1.53 4.28 2.47
CA ASN A 92 0.78 4.52 1.22
C ASN A 92 -0.07 3.30 0.87
N ILE A 93 0.59 2.15 0.71
CA ILE A 93 -0.06 0.91 0.29
C ILE A 93 0.49 -0.27 1.09
N PHE A 94 -0.41 -1.21 1.33
CA PHE A 94 -0.10 -2.54 1.83
C PHE A 94 -0.46 -3.54 0.74
N SER A 95 0.48 -4.37 0.30
CA SER A 95 0.24 -5.36 -0.74
C SER A 95 0.57 -6.76 -0.25
N ILE A 96 -0.23 -7.72 -0.70
CA ILE A 96 -0.05 -9.13 -0.38
C ILE A 96 0.35 -9.86 -1.66
N GLY A 97 1.60 -9.66 -2.09
CA GLY A 97 2.08 -10.13 -3.38
C GLY A 97 1.12 -9.75 -4.51
N ARG A 98 0.74 -10.74 -5.35
CA ARG A 98 -0.26 -10.57 -6.43
C ARG A 98 -1.71 -10.66 -5.96
N SER A 99 -1.93 -10.98 -4.69
CA SER A 99 -3.24 -11.30 -4.11
C SER A 99 -4.14 -10.08 -3.95
N GLY A 100 -3.54 -8.91 -3.76
CA GLY A 100 -4.27 -7.67 -3.55
C GLY A 100 -3.38 -6.53 -3.08
N ILE A 101 -3.82 -5.32 -3.41
CA ILE A 101 -3.24 -4.05 -2.97
C ILE A 101 -4.34 -3.34 -2.17
N PHE A 102 -4.00 -2.91 -0.97
CA PHE A 102 -4.89 -2.24 -0.03
C PHE A 102 -4.41 -0.82 0.21
N ASP A 103 -5.35 0.11 0.31
CA ASP A 103 -5.07 1.49 0.70
C ASP A 103 -4.66 1.51 2.18
N GLY A 104 -3.47 2.04 2.47
CA GLY A 104 -2.90 2.11 3.83
C GLY A 104 -2.94 3.50 4.45
N ARG A 105 -3.56 4.49 3.79
CA ARG A 105 -3.45 5.92 4.15
C ARG A 105 -4.41 6.38 5.26
N ALA A 106 -4.94 5.47 6.09
CA ALA A 106 -5.84 5.83 7.19
C ALA A 106 -5.12 6.59 8.30
N GLU A 107 -4.08 5.97 8.83
CA GLU A 107 -3.29 6.44 9.96
C GLU A 107 -1.83 6.03 9.76
N ASP A 108 -0.93 6.64 10.53
CA ASP A 108 0.47 6.28 10.46
C ASP A 108 0.69 4.83 10.90
N CYS A 109 1.53 4.14 10.15
CA CYS A 109 1.98 2.81 10.52
C CYS A 109 2.89 2.94 11.73
N CYS A 110 2.59 2.19 12.78
CA CYS A 110 3.37 2.16 14.01
C CYS A 110 4.34 0.97 13.98
N ILE A 111 5.63 1.30 13.98
CA ILE A 111 6.74 0.36 13.99
C ILE A 111 7.36 0.38 15.39
N THR A 112 7.54 -0.79 15.97
CA THR A 112 8.15 -1.00 17.29
C THR A 112 9.27 -2.02 17.17
N SER A 113 10.02 -2.24 18.25
CA SER A 113 11.04 -3.30 18.29
C SER A 113 10.50 -4.73 18.15
N SER A 114 9.18 -4.95 18.17
CA SER A 114 8.58 -6.29 18.11
C SER A 114 7.46 -6.42 17.07
N SER A 115 7.01 -5.33 16.45
CA SER A 115 5.91 -5.40 15.48
C SER A 115 5.84 -4.22 14.53
N ILE A 116 5.15 -4.43 13.41
CA ILE A 116 4.65 -3.41 12.49
C ILE A 116 3.13 -3.45 12.53
N SER A 117 2.48 -2.32 12.79
CA SER A 117 1.03 -2.21 12.87
C SER A 117 0.50 -1.10 11.98
N CYS A 118 -0.54 -1.38 11.20
CA CYS A 118 -1.15 -0.42 10.28
C CYS A 118 -2.64 -0.69 10.11
N LYS A 119 -3.36 0.24 9.51
CA LYS A 119 -4.73 0.04 9.03
C LYS A 119 -4.80 0.06 7.52
N VAL A 120 -5.58 -0.85 6.97
CA VAL A 120 -5.76 -1.00 5.53
C VAL A 120 -7.24 -1.05 5.16
N LYS A 121 -7.60 -0.51 4.01
CA LYS A 121 -8.99 -0.45 3.55
C LYS A 121 -9.37 -1.74 2.81
N VAL A 122 -10.30 -2.50 3.38
CA VAL A 122 -10.86 -3.73 2.81
C VAL A 122 -12.34 -3.54 2.60
N GLU A 123 -12.82 -3.62 1.35
CA GLU A 123 -14.24 -3.48 1.00
C GLU A 123 -14.92 -2.22 1.58
N GLY A 124 -14.16 -1.14 1.78
CA GLY A 124 -14.66 0.11 2.34
C GLY A 124 -14.51 0.26 3.86
N VAL A 125 -14.13 -0.81 4.57
CA VAL A 125 -13.89 -0.82 6.02
C VAL A 125 -12.39 -0.76 6.32
N TRP A 126 -12.00 -0.01 7.34
CA TRP A 126 -10.62 0.04 7.81
C TRP A 126 -10.34 -1.13 8.76
N THR A 127 -9.41 -2.00 8.37
CA THR A 127 -9.02 -3.20 9.12
C THR A 127 -7.60 -3.04 9.65
N SER A 128 -7.40 -3.31 10.94
CA SER A 128 -6.07 -3.31 11.55
C SER A 128 -5.29 -4.57 11.19
N VAL A 129 -4.03 -4.40 10.83
CA VAL A 129 -3.06 -5.47 10.56
C VAL A 129 -1.88 -5.27 11.49
N ILE A 130 -1.56 -6.29 12.29
CA ILE A 130 -0.43 -6.30 13.20
C ILE A 130 0.47 -7.47 12.84
N ILE A 131 1.68 -7.17 12.39
CA ILE A 131 2.71 -8.14 12.04
C ILE A 131 3.72 -8.17 13.17
N GLN A 132 3.62 -9.17 14.03
CA GLN A 132 4.57 -9.39 15.12
C GLN A 132 5.86 -10.05 14.58
N SER A 133 7.00 -9.84 15.25
CA SER A 133 8.30 -10.38 14.81
C SER A 133 8.33 -11.90 14.68
N ASN A 134 7.63 -12.62 15.57
CA ASN A 134 7.46 -14.09 15.51
C ASN A 134 6.64 -14.57 14.29
N ASN A 135 5.91 -13.68 13.63
CA ASN A 135 5.16 -13.95 12.42
C ASN A 135 5.96 -13.63 11.14
N MET A 136 7.23 -13.22 11.26
CA MET A 136 8.11 -12.87 10.15
C MET A 136 9.20 -13.93 9.97
N GLU A 137 9.22 -14.60 8.83
CA GLU A 137 10.34 -15.49 8.46
C GLU A 137 11.51 -14.69 7.88
N VAL A 138 11.20 -13.63 7.12
CA VAL A 138 12.17 -12.76 6.48
C VAL A 138 11.68 -11.32 6.56
N LEU A 139 12.57 -10.41 6.95
CA LEU A 139 12.34 -8.96 6.90
C LEU A 139 13.38 -8.32 5.99
N VAL A 140 12.96 -7.62 4.95
CA VAL A 140 13.84 -6.91 4.02
C VAL A 140 13.43 -5.45 4.01
N PHE A 141 14.40 -4.55 4.14
CA PHE A 141 14.16 -3.12 4.05
C PHE A 141 15.02 -2.49 2.97
N CYS A 142 14.37 -1.75 2.08
CA CYS A 142 15.03 -0.89 1.12
C CYS A 142 14.76 0.56 1.50
N GLU A 143 15.76 1.17 2.14
CA GLU A 143 15.69 2.55 2.60
C GLU A 143 15.42 3.49 1.42
N THR A 144 16.21 3.42 0.35
CA THR A 144 16.09 4.29 -0.83
C THR A 144 14.69 4.35 -1.44
N LEU A 145 13.95 3.24 -1.43
CA LEU A 145 12.59 3.18 -1.99
C LEU A 145 11.50 3.28 -0.92
N GLN A 146 11.88 3.34 0.35
CA GLN A 146 10.98 3.31 1.51
C GLN A 146 10.00 2.13 1.46
N VAL A 147 10.54 0.92 1.21
CA VAL A 147 9.75 -0.31 1.14
C VAL A 147 10.25 -1.34 2.14
N VAL A 148 9.32 -1.88 2.93
CA VAL A 148 9.54 -3.07 3.76
C VAL A 148 8.86 -4.26 3.10
N PHE A 149 9.61 -5.36 2.96
CA PHE A 149 9.11 -6.65 2.53
C PHE A 149 9.16 -7.61 3.71
N VAL A 150 8.04 -8.27 3.98
CA VAL A 150 7.94 -9.30 5.01
C VAL A 150 7.55 -10.61 4.34
N LYS A 151 8.33 -11.67 4.54
CA LYS A 151 7.88 -13.03 4.26
C LYS A 151 7.15 -13.53 5.50
N PRO A 152 5.82 -13.72 5.45
CA PRO A 152 5.05 -14.10 6.63
C PRO A 152 5.18 -15.61 6.91
N SER A 153 5.11 -15.97 8.19
CA SER A 153 4.99 -17.38 8.62
C SER A 153 3.71 -18.02 8.09
N SER A 154 3.71 -19.35 7.97
CA SER A 154 2.52 -20.10 7.52
C SER A 154 1.29 -19.86 8.40
N SER A 155 1.46 -19.80 9.72
CA SER A 155 0.38 -19.51 10.67
C SER A 155 -0.19 -18.11 10.49
N PHE A 156 0.66 -17.11 10.26
CA PHE A 156 0.23 -15.73 10.08
C PHE A 156 -0.51 -15.52 8.76
N LYS A 157 -0.15 -16.25 7.70
CA LYS A 157 -0.89 -16.21 6.42
C LYS A 157 -2.37 -16.52 6.62
N SER A 158 -2.70 -17.56 7.40
CA SER A 158 -4.10 -17.94 7.67
C SER A 158 -4.85 -16.85 8.44
N GLN A 159 -4.26 -16.31 9.51
CA GLN A 159 -4.85 -15.21 10.29
C GLN A 159 -5.10 -13.96 9.44
N LEU A 160 -4.15 -13.64 8.56
CA LEU A 160 -4.24 -12.49 7.68
C LEU A 160 -5.37 -12.65 6.66
N SER A 161 -5.60 -13.86 6.16
CA SER A 161 -6.69 -14.15 5.23
C SER A 161 -8.05 -13.88 5.82
N GLU A 162 -8.26 -14.34 7.05
CA GLU A 162 -9.51 -14.17 7.77
C GLU A 162 -9.76 -12.67 8.03
N SER A 163 -8.72 -11.98 8.54
CA SER A 163 -8.79 -10.55 8.85
C SER A 163 -9.10 -9.69 7.63
N LEU A 164 -8.46 -9.99 6.49
CA LEU A 164 -8.59 -9.21 5.26
C LEU A 164 -9.64 -9.77 4.30
N LYS A 165 -10.39 -10.81 4.71
CA LYS A 165 -11.38 -11.51 3.88
C LYS A 165 -10.83 -11.95 2.52
N ILE A 166 -9.56 -12.34 2.49
CA ILE A 166 -8.91 -12.86 1.28
C ILE A 166 -9.30 -14.33 1.17
N LYS A 167 -9.53 -14.80 -0.06
CA LYS A 167 -9.84 -16.21 -0.28
C LYS A 167 -8.62 -17.07 0.04
N GLU A 168 -8.80 -18.11 0.87
CA GLU A 168 -7.71 -18.96 1.36
C GLU A 168 -6.84 -19.53 0.25
N PHE A 169 -7.39 -19.86 -0.93
CA PHE A 169 -6.61 -20.40 -2.05
C PHE A 169 -5.54 -19.45 -2.58
N ILE A 170 -5.62 -18.15 -2.27
CA ILE A 170 -4.64 -17.16 -2.70
C ILE A 170 -3.43 -17.17 -1.75
N LEU A 171 -3.61 -17.52 -0.47
CA LEU A 171 -2.57 -17.42 0.56
C LEU A 171 -1.34 -18.30 0.36
N PRO A 172 -1.45 -19.57 -0.10
CA PRO A 172 -0.29 -20.43 -0.30
C PRO A 172 0.72 -19.81 -1.27
N SER A 173 0.22 -18.98 -2.20
CA SER A 173 1.05 -18.29 -3.20
C SER A 173 1.71 -17.00 -2.69
N ILE A 174 1.36 -16.52 -1.49
CA ILE A 174 1.93 -15.29 -0.93
C ILE A 174 3.38 -15.51 -0.55
N LYS A 175 4.27 -14.87 -1.31
CA LYS A 175 5.70 -14.80 -0.99
C LYS A 175 6.06 -13.61 -0.11
N TRP A 176 5.39 -12.48 -0.31
CA TRP A 176 5.73 -11.22 0.36
C TRP A 176 4.48 -10.44 0.76
N LEU A 177 4.48 -9.93 1.97
CA LEU A 177 3.74 -8.73 2.37
C LEU A 177 4.64 -7.54 2.08
N ILE A 178 4.10 -6.50 1.48
CA ILE A 178 4.87 -5.36 0.99
C ILE A 178 4.24 -4.09 1.54
N LEU A 179 5.01 -3.34 2.33
CA LEU A 179 4.62 -2.06 2.89
C LEU A 179 5.40 -0.97 2.17
N VAL A 180 4.70 -0.07 1.48
CA VAL A 180 5.32 1.07 0.81
C VAL A 180 4.95 2.32 1.60
N PHE A 181 5.97 2.94 2.20
CA PHE A 181 5.81 4.15 2.98
C PHE A 181 5.83 5.38 2.07
N ARG A 182 5.16 6.45 2.52
CA ARG A 182 5.15 7.72 1.81
C ARG A 182 6.48 8.42 2.07
N GLU A 183 7.10 8.92 1.00
CA GLU A 183 8.10 9.97 1.15
C GLU A 183 7.41 11.19 1.76
N SER A 184 7.86 11.55 2.94
CA SER A 184 7.40 12.77 3.60
C SER A 184 8.01 13.98 2.88
N SER A 185 7.20 15.01 2.62
CA SER A 185 7.70 16.31 2.15
C SER A 185 8.54 17.03 3.20
N THR A 186 8.51 16.58 4.45
CA THR A 186 9.37 17.03 5.53
C THR A 186 10.40 15.94 5.86
N SER A 187 11.68 16.32 5.89
CA SER A 187 12.83 15.40 6.01
C SER A 187 12.85 14.52 7.26
N ASP A 188 11.94 14.76 8.22
CA ASP A 188 11.98 14.17 9.57
C ASP A 188 11.19 12.87 9.74
N LEU A 189 10.45 12.41 8.71
CA LEU A 189 9.56 11.23 8.79
C LEU A 189 9.99 10.08 7.86
N TYR A 190 11.25 10.07 7.46
CA TYR A 190 11.83 9.02 6.64
C TYR A 190 12.26 7.83 7.53
N LEU A 191 11.90 6.61 7.14
CA LEU A 191 12.29 5.41 7.86
C LEU A 191 13.74 5.06 7.51
N THR A 192 14.57 4.82 8.54
CA THR A 192 15.97 4.44 8.38
C THR A 192 16.22 3.01 8.87
N VAL A 193 17.34 2.41 8.49
CA VAL A 193 17.77 1.11 9.04
C VAL A 193 17.76 1.09 10.58
N ASN A 194 18.19 2.19 11.21
CA ASN A 194 18.27 2.27 12.67
C ASN A 194 16.89 2.18 13.35
N ASP A 195 15.85 2.71 12.70
CA ASP A 195 14.48 2.67 13.22
C ASP A 195 13.90 1.24 13.19
N LEU A 196 14.34 0.42 12.24
CA LEU A 196 13.94 -0.98 12.11
C LEU A 196 14.85 -1.96 12.84
N GLU A 197 16.03 -1.54 13.31
CA GLU A 197 17.05 -2.45 13.82
C GLU A 197 16.58 -3.23 15.06
N GLY A 198 15.77 -2.60 15.93
CA GLY A 198 15.16 -3.29 17.07
C GLY A 198 14.26 -4.45 16.64
N LEU A 199 13.45 -4.24 15.61
CA LEU A 199 12.60 -5.26 15.02
C LEU A 199 13.41 -6.33 14.29
N ALA A 200 14.38 -5.91 13.47
CA ALA A 200 15.25 -6.80 12.73
C ALA A 200 16.02 -7.74 13.67
N SER A 201 16.53 -7.22 14.78
CA SER A 201 17.18 -8.03 15.83
C SER A 201 16.27 -9.14 16.34
N LYS A 202 14.99 -8.84 16.60
CA LYS A 202 14.00 -9.85 17.02
C LYS A 202 13.67 -10.87 15.95
N VAL A 203 13.61 -10.45 14.68
CA VAL A 203 13.36 -11.38 13.56
C VAL A 203 14.57 -12.29 13.34
N ARG A 204 15.81 -11.80 13.51
CA ARG A 204 17.04 -12.62 13.39
C ARG A 204 17.13 -13.75 14.42
N GLU A 205 16.36 -13.70 15.52
CA GLU A 205 16.31 -14.80 16.50
C GLU A 205 15.75 -16.09 15.87
N ASN A 206 14.79 -16.01 14.94
CA ASN A 206 14.10 -17.18 14.37
C ASN A 206 13.94 -17.12 12.83
N GLY A 207 14.54 -16.14 12.18
CA GLY A 207 14.37 -15.84 10.77
C GLY A 207 15.59 -15.13 10.19
N SER A 208 15.39 -14.39 9.10
CA SER A 208 16.48 -13.67 8.43
C SER A 208 16.11 -12.22 8.14
N CYS A 209 17.12 -11.35 8.04
CA CYS A 209 16.91 -9.94 7.75
C CYS A 209 17.92 -9.44 6.71
N ASP A 210 17.47 -8.55 5.84
CA ASP A 210 18.31 -7.77 4.93
C ASP A 210 17.90 -6.30 4.99
N MET A 211 18.56 -5.54 5.87
CA MET A 211 18.26 -4.12 6.09
C MET A 211 18.97 -3.20 5.08
N HIS A 212 19.91 -3.72 4.30
CA HIS A 212 20.68 -2.98 3.31
C HIS A 212 20.29 -3.39 1.89
N CYS A 213 18.99 -3.63 1.65
CA CYS A 213 18.49 -4.06 0.36
C CYS A 213 18.66 -2.95 -0.69
N SER A 214 19.35 -3.27 -1.78
CA SER A 214 19.52 -2.32 -2.88
C SER A 214 18.18 -2.01 -3.57
N ALA A 215 18.08 -0.82 -4.15
CA ALA A 215 16.91 -0.43 -4.93
C ALA A 215 16.65 -1.37 -6.12
N GLU A 216 17.69 -1.96 -6.70
CA GLU A 216 17.57 -2.95 -7.78
C GLU A 216 16.89 -4.24 -7.29
N LYS A 217 17.41 -4.82 -6.21
CA LYS A 217 16.83 -6.03 -5.59
C LYS A 217 15.40 -5.80 -5.12
N ALA A 218 15.13 -4.65 -4.51
CA ALA A 218 13.77 -4.27 -4.11
C ALA A 218 12.82 -4.18 -5.30
N ARG A 219 13.25 -3.61 -6.44
CA ARG A 219 12.46 -3.57 -7.68
C ARG A 219 12.24 -4.95 -8.27
N GLU A 220 13.21 -5.85 -8.18
CA GLU A 220 13.06 -7.25 -8.59
C GLU A 220 11.97 -7.95 -7.76
N ILE A 221 12.01 -7.80 -6.43
CA ILE A 221 11.00 -8.36 -5.52
C ILE A 221 9.61 -7.80 -5.87
N LEU A 222 9.48 -6.47 -6.00
CA LEU A 222 8.24 -5.80 -6.40
C LEU A 222 7.71 -6.37 -7.73
N SER A 223 8.57 -6.46 -8.74
CA SER A 223 8.24 -6.98 -10.08
C SER A 223 7.75 -8.43 -10.01
N SER A 224 8.40 -9.27 -9.21
CA SER A 224 7.97 -10.66 -9.01
C SER A 224 6.54 -10.76 -8.46
N CYS A 225 6.16 -9.78 -7.63
CA CYS A 225 4.84 -9.62 -7.02
C CYS A 225 3.85 -8.82 -7.87
N GLY A 226 4.22 -8.43 -9.10
CA GLY A 226 3.35 -7.65 -10.00
C GLY A 226 3.20 -6.18 -9.61
N LEU A 227 4.06 -5.67 -8.73
CA LEU A 227 4.10 -4.27 -8.32
C LEU A 227 5.23 -3.52 -9.03
N ARG A 228 4.99 -2.25 -9.33
CA ARG A 228 6.01 -1.33 -9.85
C ARG A 228 5.83 0.03 -9.19
N LEU A 229 6.88 0.54 -8.56
CA LEU A 229 6.92 1.91 -8.06
C LEU A 229 7.27 2.87 -9.21
N PRO A 230 6.80 4.13 -9.19
CA PRO A 230 7.22 5.13 -10.16
C PRO A 230 8.73 5.33 -10.03
N ARG A 231 9.44 5.57 -11.13
CA ARG A 231 10.80 6.10 -11.01
C ARG A 231 10.67 7.50 -10.41
N ALA A 232 11.42 7.78 -9.34
CA ALA A 232 11.67 9.17 -8.96
C ALA A 232 12.28 9.85 -10.19
N GLU A 233 11.63 10.90 -10.69
CA GLU A 233 12.19 11.71 -11.78
C GLU A 233 13.50 12.29 -11.27
N SER A 234 14.57 12.03 -12.02
CA SER A 234 15.95 12.45 -11.71
C SER A 234 16.15 13.90 -12.11
#